data_AF-A0A183EZN1-F1
#
_entry.id   AF-A0A183EZN1-F1
#
_cell.length_a   1.000
_cell.length_b   1.000
_cell.length_c   1.000
_cell.angle_alpha   90.00
_cell.angle_beta   90.00
_cell.angle_gamma   90.00
#
_symmetry.space_group_name_H-M   'P 1'
#
loop_
_entity.id
_entity.type
_entity.pdbx_description
1 polymer ?
#
loop_
_entity_poly.entity_id
_entity_poly.type
_entity_poly.pdbx_seq_one_letter_code
_entity_poly.pdbx_strand_id
1 'polypeptide(L)'
;LRMDGSTAVAKRQPLVENFNKHDEIFIFLLTTRVGGLGINLTGANRVVIFDPDWNPSTDIQARERAWRIGQERSVTIYRQIFKVFLSNRI
;
A
#
# COMPACT_ATOMS: atom_id res chain seq x y z
N LEU A 1 11.92 -2.38 0.72
CA LEU A 1 11.94 -0.92 1.01
C LEU A 1 10.86 -0.55 2.04
N ARG A 2 10.98 0.60 2.71
CA ARG A 2 9.99 1.11 3.68
C ARG A 2 9.81 2.62 3.51
N MET A 3 8.56 3.09 3.54
CA MET A 3 8.22 4.51 3.55
C MET A 3 7.03 4.77 4.47
N ASP A 4 7.21 5.68 5.44
CA ASP A 4 6.22 6.05 6.45
C ASP A 4 6.29 7.55 6.80
N GLY A 5 5.57 7.97 7.85
CA GLY A 5 5.44 9.38 8.24
C GLY A 5 6.77 10.02 8.66
N SER A 6 7.72 9.23 9.12
CA SER A 6 9.08 9.68 9.50
C SER A 6 10.00 9.83 8.29
N THR A 7 9.62 9.28 7.13
CA THR A 7 10.44 9.36 5.92
C THR A 7 10.41 10.79 5.38
N ALA A 8 11.59 11.42 5.32
CA ALA A 8 11.77 12.77 4.80
C ALA A 8 11.19 12.90 3.39
N VAL A 9 10.46 13.99 3.13
CA VAL A 9 9.71 14.21 1.88
C VAL A 9 10.60 14.03 0.65
N ALA A 10 11.81 14.59 0.67
CA ALA A 10 12.78 14.49 -0.42
C ALA A 10 13.20 13.04 -0.77
N LYS A 11 13.08 12.09 0.17
CA LYS A 11 13.45 10.68 -0.05
C LYS A 11 12.29 9.83 -0.56
N ARG A 12 11.04 10.31 -0.47
CA ARG A 12 9.84 9.51 -0.79
C ARG A 12 9.77 9.14 -2.27
N GLN A 13 9.98 10.12 -3.16
CA GLN A 13 9.93 9.92 -4.60
C GLN A 13 11.06 8.99 -5.10
N PRO A 14 12.33 9.17 -4.69
CA PRO A 14 13.40 8.22 -5.01
C PRO A 14 13.12 6.77 -4.59
N LEU A 15 12.47 6.54 -3.43
CA LEU A 15 12.11 5.19 -2.98
C LEU A 15 11.07 4.53 -3.91
N VAL A 16 10.10 5.30 -4.39
CA VAL A 16 9.08 4.84 -5.33
C VAL A 16 9.70 4.47 -6.67
N GLU A 17 10.59 5.32 -7.18
CA GLU A 17 11.31 5.06 -8.44
C GLU A 17 12.21 3.84 -8.33
N ASN A 18 12.91 3.69 -7.21
CA ASN A 18 13.76 2.54 -6.95
C ASN A 18 12.92 1.24 -6.97
N PHE A 19 11.76 1.24 -6.28
CA PHE A 19 10.87 0.08 -6.30
C PHE A 19 10.33 -0.26 -7.70
N ASN A 20 9.99 0.74 -8.51
CA ASN A 20 9.42 0.51 -9.84
C ASN A 20 10.45 0.07 -10.89
N LYS A 21 11.74 0.37 -10.70
CA LYS A 21 12.81 0.05 -11.66
C LYS A 21 13.49 -1.30 -11.39
N HIS A 22 13.41 -1.79 -10.15
CA HIS A 22 14.24 -2.88 -9.65
C HIS A 22 13.39 -4.07 -9.21
N ASP A 23 13.29 -5.08 -10.07
CA ASP A 23 12.53 -6.32 -9.80
C ASP A 23 13.13 -7.17 -8.67
N GLU A 24 14.39 -6.91 -8.27
CA GLU A 24 15.01 -7.55 -7.10
C GLU A 24 14.37 -7.13 -5.77
N ILE A 25 13.61 -6.03 -5.75
CA ILE A 25 12.95 -5.51 -4.55
C ILE A 25 11.58 -6.18 -4.39
N PHE A 26 11.57 -7.30 -3.67
CA PHE A 26 10.36 -8.11 -3.51
C PHE A 26 9.22 -7.41 -2.72
N ILE A 27 9.55 -6.59 -1.70
CA ILE A 27 8.54 -5.98 -0.80
C ILE A 27 8.83 -4.49 -0.60
N PHE A 28 7.75 -3.69 -0.71
CA PHE A 28 7.72 -2.28 -0.30
C PHE A 28 6.65 -2.05 0.76
N LEU A 29 7.09 -1.72 1.98
CA LEU A 29 6.22 -1.44 3.11
C LEU A 29 5.79 0.03 3.12
N LEU A 30 4.48 0.24 3.21
CA LEU A 30 3.85 1.57 3.19
C LEU A 30 2.81 1.66 4.30
N THR A 31 2.75 2.80 4.98
CA THR A 31 1.57 3.15 5.79
C THR A 31 0.48 3.72 4.88
N THR A 32 -0.78 3.33 5.09
CA THR A 32 -1.94 3.74 4.28
C THR A 32 -2.05 5.25 4.10
N ARG A 33 -1.76 6.03 5.16
CA ARG A 33 -1.89 7.50 5.21
C ARG A 33 -0.77 8.26 4.49
N VAL A 34 0.48 7.80 4.55
CA VAL A 34 1.60 8.44 3.81
C VAL A 34 1.42 8.32 2.31
N GLY A 35 0.61 7.35 1.94
CA GLY A 35 0.10 7.16 0.62
C GLY A 35 -0.76 8.27 -0.01
N GLY A 36 -1.28 9.23 0.76
CA GLY A 36 -2.02 10.37 0.23
C GLY A 36 -1.23 11.28 -0.73
N LEU A 37 0.06 10.98 -0.93
CA LEU A 37 0.96 11.64 -1.87
C LEU A 37 0.64 11.44 -3.37
N GLY A 38 -0.24 10.51 -3.74
CA GLY A 38 -0.56 10.26 -5.16
C GLY A 38 0.53 9.51 -5.94
N ILE A 39 1.26 8.62 -5.29
CA ILE A 39 2.35 7.83 -5.90
C ILE A 39 1.84 6.70 -6.80
N ASN A 40 2.68 6.28 -7.77
CA ASN A 40 2.44 5.15 -8.67
C ASN A 40 3.39 3.99 -8.34
N LEU A 41 2.84 2.80 -8.11
CA LEU A 41 3.58 1.59 -7.74
C LEU A 41 3.41 0.53 -8.83
N THR A 42 3.82 0.86 -10.05
CA THR A 42 3.67 -0.03 -11.21
C THR A 42 4.52 -1.30 -11.11
N GLY A 43 5.59 -1.29 -10.30
CA GLY A 43 6.37 -2.49 -9.98
C GLY A 43 5.60 -3.52 -9.15
N ALA A 44 4.51 -3.12 -8.47
CA ALA A 44 3.70 -4.03 -7.65
C ALA A 44 2.55 -4.67 -8.44
N ASN A 45 2.42 -5.98 -8.34
CA ASN A 45 1.26 -6.76 -8.81
C ASN A 45 0.48 -7.43 -7.66
N ARG A 46 0.98 -7.35 -6.42
CA ARG A 46 0.30 -7.88 -5.23
C ARG A 46 0.25 -6.78 -4.17
N VAL A 47 -0.95 -6.52 -3.66
CA VAL A 47 -1.19 -5.54 -2.59
C VAL A 47 -1.79 -6.27 -1.40
N VAL A 48 -1.19 -6.11 -0.23
CA VAL A 48 -1.72 -6.67 1.03
C VAL A 48 -2.06 -5.53 1.96
N ILE A 49 -3.34 -5.37 2.27
CA ILE A 49 -3.85 -4.46 3.30
C ILE A 49 -3.91 -5.26 4.60
N PHE A 50 -2.97 -4.97 5.50
CA PHE A 50 -2.83 -5.66 6.79
C PHE A 50 -3.85 -5.17 7.81
N ASP A 51 -3.87 -3.86 8.06
CA ASP A 51 -4.84 -3.19 8.93
C ASP A 51 -5.69 -2.23 8.09
N PRO A 52 -6.93 -2.62 7.72
CA PRO A 52 -7.84 -1.76 6.98
C PRO A 52 -8.17 -0.47 7.74
N ASP A 53 -8.12 0.68 7.07
CA ASP A 53 -8.51 1.95 7.69
C ASP A 53 -10.04 1.99 7.91
N TRP A 54 -10.48 2.71 8.94
CA TRP A 54 -11.90 2.91 9.22
C TRP A 54 -12.61 3.66 8.10
N ASN A 55 -11.87 4.49 7.35
CA ASN A 55 -12.34 5.19 6.17
C ASN A 55 -12.08 4.32 4.92
N PRO A 56 -13.12 3.75 4.29
CA PRO A 56 -12.95 2.89 3.11
C PRO A 56 -12.24 3.59 1.95
N SER A 57 -12.40 4.92 1.84
CA SER A 57 -11.75 5.71 0.80
C SER A 57 -10.22 5.64 0.88
N THR A 58 -9.67 5.52 2.08
CA THR A 58 -8.22 5.41 2.30
C THR A 58 -7.67 4.09 1.77
N ASP A 59 -8.37 2.99 2.03
CA ASP A 59 -8.01 1.66 1.50
C ASP A 59 -8.14 1.62 -0.03
N ILE A 60 -9.22 2.19 -0.57
CA ILE A 60 -9.40 2.32 -2.03
C ILE A 60 -8.23 3.10 -2.63
N GLN A 61 -7.89 4.28 -2.11
CA GLN A 61 -6.76 5.05 -2.61
C GLN A 61 -5.42 4.31 -2.48
N ALA A 62 -5.21 3.51 -1.43
CA ALA A 62 -4.01 2.71 -1.29
C ALA A 62 -3.90 1.65 -2.39
N ARG A 63 -5.01 1.00 -2.73
CA ARG A 63 -5.14 0.01 -3.80
C ARG A 63 -4.89 0.60 -5.20
N GLU A 64 -5.45 1.78 -5.48
CA GLU A 64 -5.35 2.47 -6.77
C GLU A 64 -3.91 2.89 -7.15
N ARG A 65 -2.96 2.83 -6.21
CA ARG A 65 -1.55 3.13 -6.50
C ARG A 65 -0.87 2.06 -7.33
N ALA A 66 -1.30 0.81 -7.16
CA ALA A 66 -0.80 -0.34 -7.93
C ALA A 66 -1.81 -0.76 -9.00
N TRP A 67 -3.10 -0.82 -8.65
CA TRP A 67 -4.17 -1.11 -9.60
C TRP A 67 -4.62 0.19 -10.28
N ARG A 68 -4.04 0.48 -11.44
CA ARG A 68 -4.30 1.73 -12.17
C ARG A 68 -4.40 1.48 -13.68
N ILE A 69 -5.06 2.40 -14.38
CA ILE A 69 -5.11 2.41 -15.85
C ILE A 69 -3.67 2.46 -16.39
N GLY A 70 -3.35 1.56 -17.33
CA GLY A 70 -2.02 1.43 -17.92
C GLY A 70 -1.11 0.39 -17.26
N GLN A 71 -1.56 -0.28 -16.19
CA GLN A 71 -0.86 -1.43 -15.65
C GLN A 71 -1.13 -2.68 -16.52
N GLU A 72 -0.07 -3.29 -17.05
CA GLU A 72 -0.16 -4.50 -17.89
C GLU A 72 -0.26 -5.79 -17.06
N ARG A 73 0.24 -5.76 -15.82
CA ARG A 73 0.26 -6.93 -14.93
C ARG A 73 -1.05 -7.01 -14.15
N SER A 74 -1.63 -8.21 -14.06
CA SER A 74 -2.79 -8.43 -13.19
C SER A 74 -2.42 -8.13 -11.73
N VAL A 75 -3.14 -7.19 -11.11
CA VAL A 75 -2.94 -6.80 -9.71
C VAL A 75 -3.95 -7.52 -8.82
N THR A 76 -3.45 -8.28 -7.84
CA THR A 76 -4.30 -8.96 -6.85
C THR A 76 -4.20 -8.27 -5.49
N ILE A 77 -5.35 -8.04 -4.87
CA ILE A 77 -5.44 -7.31 -3.61
C ILE A 77 -6.01 -8.22 -2.53
N TYR A 78 -5.25 -8.35 -1.45
CA TYR A 78 -5.61 -9.12 -0.27
C TYR A 78 -5.92 -8.16 0.87
N ARG A 79 -7.08 -8.32 1.49
CA ARG A 79 -7.47 -7.57 2.68
C ARG A 79 -7.57 -8.56 3.84
N GLN A 80 -6.72 -8.40 4.85
CA GLN A 80 -6.84 -9.19 6.06
C GLN A 80 -7.99 -8.64 6.92
N ILE A 81 -8.84 -9.55 7.40
CA ILE A 81 -9.97 -9.21 8.25
C ILE A 81 -9.81 -10.03 9.53
N PHE A 82 -9.51 -9.36 10.63
CA PHE A 82 -9.48 -9.99 11.94
C PHE A 82 -10.90 -10.07 12.49
N LYS A 83 -11.32 -11.27 12.89
CA LYS A 83 -12.57 -11.45 13.63
C LYS A 83 -12.35 -10.95 15.05
N VAL A 84 -12.87 -9.77 15.37
CA VAL A 84 -12.93 -9.31 16.76
C VAL A 84 -13.96 -10.18 17.49
N PHE A 85 -13.50 -11.03 18.39
CA PHE A 85 -14.37 -11.75 19.31
C PHE A 85 -14.69 -10.84 20.49
N LEU A 86 -15.83 -10.15 20.43
CA LEU A 86 -16.39 -9.51 21.62
C LEU A 86 -16.96 -10.64 22.50
N SER A 87 -16.21 -11.05 23.52
CA SER A 87 -16.81 -11.77 24.64
C SER A 87 -17.71 -10.76 25.36
N ASN A 88 -19.03 -10.85 25.13
CA ASN A 88 -20.01 -10.21 26.01
C ASN A 88 -19.67 -10.59 27.45
N ARG A 89 -19.18 -9.62 28.23
CA ARG A 89 -19.06 -9.71 29.67
C ARG A 89 -20.22 -8.91 30.27
N ILE A 90 -21.20 -9.69 30.75
CA ILE A 90 -22.18 -9.45 31.83
C ILE A 90 -23.06 -8.21 31.69
#